data_AF-A0A3D0FU71-F1
#
_entry.id   AF-A0A3D0FU71-F1
#
_cell.length_a   1.000
_cell.length_b   1.000
_cell.length_c   1.000
_cell.angle_alpha   90.00
_cell.angle_beta   90.00
_cell.angle_gamma   90.00
#
_symmetry.space_group_name_H-M   'P 1'
#
loop_
_entity.id
_entity.type
_entity.pdbx_description
1 polymer ?
#
loop_
_entity_poly.entity_id
_entity_poly.type
_entity_poly.pdbx_seq_one_letter_code
_entity_poly.pdbx_strand_id
1 'polypeptide(L)' 'MIELREIDQMAITVAHDDEKLSEFIKKHEFFILKTASKTAKHYISKNDDEWSIALVAFSDAVKSKRSIKAR' A
#
# COMPACT_ATOMS: atom_id res chain seq x y z
N MET A 1 0.07 -9.76 -24.63
CA MET A 1 0.13 -8.46 -23.94
C MET A 1 -0.56 -8.64 -22.60
N ILE A 2 0.12 -8.37 -21.50
CA ILE A 2 -0.50 -8.40 -20.16
C ILE A 2 -1.22 -7.06 -20.02
N GLU A 3 -2.52 -7.08 -19.86
CA GLU A 3 -3.31 -5.89 -19.61
C GLU A 3 -3.06 -5.45 -18.15
N LEU A 4 -2.28 -4.37 -17.98
CA LEU A 4 -2.08 -3.78 -16.66
C LEU A 4 -3.39 -3.15 -16.20
N ARG A 5 -3.83 -3.48 -14.98
CA ARG A 5 -4.99 -2.83 -14.38
C ARG A 5 -4.64 -1.39 -14.08
N GLU A 6 -5.62 -0.49 -14.09
CA GLU A 6 -5.41 0.93 -13.79
C GLU A 6 -4.67 1.15 -12.46
N ILE A 7 -4.95 0.32 -11.44
CA ILE A 7 -4.28 0.39 -10.15
C ILE A 7 -2.79 0.03 -10.21
N ASP A 8 -2.41 -0.88 -11.12
CA ASP A 8 -1.01 -1.25 -11.32
C ASP A 8 -0.26 -0.09 -11.99
N GLN A 9 -0.91 0.61 -12.94
CA GLN A 9 -0.36 1.81 -13.57
C GLN A 9 -0.23 2.98 -12.57
N MET A 10 -1.22 3.15 -11.70
CA MET A 10 -1.15 4.13 -10.61
C MET A 10 0.01 3.82 -9.67
N ALA A 11 0.15 2.56 -9.24
CA ALA A 11 1.23 2.13 -8.35
C ALA A 11 2.63 2.41 -8.95
N ILE A 12 2.82 2.15 -10.26
CA ILE A 12 4.07 2.49 -10.97
C ILE A 12 4.35 3.99 -10.93
N THR A 13 3.31 4.80 -11.11
CA THR A 13 3.43 6.26 -11.19
C THR A 13 3.80 6.85 -9.84
N VAL A 14 3.15 6.38 -8.76
CA VAL A 14 3.38 6.93 -7.40
C VAL A 14 4.65 6.37 -6.73
N ALA A 15 5.20 5.25 -7.22
CA ALA A 15 6.42 4.65 -6.66
C ALA A 15 7.66 5.56 -6.71
N HIS A 16 7.65 6.59 -7.57
CA HIS A 16 8.77 7.51 -7.78
C HIS A 16 8.51 8.92 -7.23
N ASP A 17 7.39 9.14 -6.56
CA ASP A 17 6.93 10.46 -6.11
C ASP A 17 6.34 10.33 -4.70
N ASP A 18 7.08 10.81 -3.70
CA ASP A 18 6.73 10.65 -2.29
C ASP A 18 5.45 11.42 -1.90
N GLU A 19 5.15 12.55 -2.55
CA GLU A 19 3.91 13.29 -2.31
C GLU A 19 2.71 12.49 -2.84
N LYS A 20 2.81 11.99 -4.07
CA LYS A 20 1.75 11.14 -4.64
C LYS A 20 1.61 9.82 -3.92
N LEU A 21 2.69 9.24 -3.39
CA LEU A 21 2.62 8.06 -2.55
C LEU A 21 1.84 8.34 -1.26
N SER A 22 2.07 9.49 -0.62
CA SER A 22 1.31 9.90 0.56
C SER A 22 -0.18 10.05 0.26
N GLU A 23 -0.54 10.66 -0.87
CA GLU A 23 -1.94 10.75 -1.32
C GLU A 23 -2.55 9.37 -1.62
N PHE A 24 -1.77 8.50 -2.26
CA PHE A 24 -2.17 7.13 -2.58
C PHE A 24 -2.44 6.30 -1.31
N ILE A 25 -1.58 6.44 -0.29
CA ILE A 25 -1.75 5.83 1.03
C ILE A 25 -3.03 6.35 1.68
N LYS A 26 -3.27 7.67 1.70
CA LYS A 26 -4.50 8.26 2.25
C LYS A 26 -5.74 7.71 1.56
N LYS A 27 -5.73 7.59 0.23
CA LYS A 27 -6.84 7.02 -0.54
C LYS A 27 -7.12 5.56 -0.21
N HIS A 28 -6.10 4.82 0.22
CA HIS A 28 -6.20 3.39 0.53
C HIS A 28 -6.12 3.06 2.02
N GLU A 29 -6.21 4.06 2.90
CA GLU A 29 -6.01 3.90 4.34
C GLU A 29 -6.94 2.85 4.95
N PHE A 30 -8.21 2.81 4.53
CA PHE A 30 -9.18 1.85 5.03
C PHE A 30 -8.78 0.41 4.66
N PHE A 31 -8.26 0.22 3.45
CA PHE A 31 -7.78 -1.08 3.01
C PHE A 31 -6.54 -1.52 3.79
N ILE A 32 -5.62 -0.60 4.05
CA ILE A 32 -4.40 -0.86 4.83
C ILE A 32 -4.80 -1.23 6.27
N LEU A 33 -5.65 -0.44 6.93
CA LEU A 33 -6.15 -0.72 8.28
C LEU A 33 -6.90 -2.05 8.38
N LYS A 34 -7.79 -2.34 7.41
CA LYS A 34 -8.52 -3.62 7.35
C LYS A 34 -7.55 -4.79 7.20
N THR A 35 -6.52 -4.66 6.39
CA THR A 35 -5.52 -5.71 6.16
C THR A 35 -4.64 -5.92 7.39
N ALA A 36 -4.19 -4.84 8.02
CA ALA A 36 -3.44 -4.88 9.28
C ALA A 36 -4.27 -5.57 10.36
N SER A 37 -5.51 -5.12 10.58
CA SER A 37 -6.42 -5.67 11.60
C SER A 37 -6.68 -7.17 11.37
N LYS A 38 -6.94 -7.57 10.11
CA LYS A 38 -7.14 -8.97 9.75
C LYS A 38 -5.89 -9.82 10.04
N THR A 39 -4.71 -9.28 9.79
CA THR A 39 -3.43 -9.97 9.99
C THR A 39 -3.10 -10.10 11.48
N ALA A 40 -3.31 -9.03 12.25
CA ALA A 40 -3.07 -8.97 13.69
C ALA A 40 -4.18 -9.64 14.54
N LYS A 41 -5.29 -10.03 13.91
CA LYS A 41 -6.47 -10.68 14.52
C LYS A 41 -7.15 -9.85 15.62
N HIS A 42 -6.98 -8.53 15.57
CA HIS A 42 -7.67 -7.57 16.43
C HIS A 42 -7.87 -6.25 15.65
N TYR A 43 -8.71 -5.35 16.18
CA TYR A 43 -8.95 -4.05 15.55
C TYR A 43 -7.74 -3.13 15.73
N ILE A 44 -7.24 -2.57 14.62
CA ILE A 44 -6.15 -1.59 14.59
C ILE A 44 -6.70 -0.23 14.18
N SER A 45 -6.30 0.79 14.91
CA SER A 45 -6.54 2.22 14.67
C SER A 45 -5.26 2.92 14.20
N LYS A 46 -5.39 4.19 13.80
CA LYS A 46 -4.23 5.01 13.37
C LYS A 46 -3.30 5.42 14.53
N ASN A 47 -3.68 5.14 15.78
CA ASN A 47 -2.87 5.46 16.95
C ASN A 47 -2.05 4.26 17.46
N ASP A 48 -2.25 3.09 16.86
CA ASP A 48 -1.55 1.87 17.24
C ASP A 48 -0.22 1.73 16.48
N ASP A 49 0.76 1.08 17.09
CA ASP A 49 2.10 0.92 16.50
C ASP A 49 2.06 0.09 15.20
N GLU A 50 1.11 -0.85 15.12
CA GLU A 50 0.86 -1.66 13.93
C GLU A 50 0.46 -0.83 12.71
N TRP A 51 -0.17 0.34 12.91
CA TRP A 51 -0.47 1.25 11.81
C TRP A 51 0.80 1.75 11.14
N SER A 52 1.78 2.17 11.94
CA SER A 52 3.08 2.64 11.44
C SER A 52 3.82 1.54 10.68
N ILE A 53 3.78 0.30 11.18
CA ILE A 53 4.35 -0.87 10.50
C ILE A 53 3.65 -1.14 9.16
N ALA A 54 2.32 -1.09 9.15
CA ALA A 54 1.54 -1.30 7.93
C ALA A 54 1.83 -0.24 6.86
N LEU A 55 2.03 1.01 7.26
CA LEU A 55 2.41 2.10 6.36
C LEU A 55 3.78 1.88 5.71
N VAL A 56 4.78 1.48 6.50
CA VAL A 56 6.13 1.18 5.99
C VAL A 56 6.06 0.01 5.01
N ALA A 57 5.42 -1.09 5.40
CA ALA A 57 5.30 -2.28 4.55
C ALA A 57 4.57 -1.99 3.23
N PHE A 58 3.49 -1.19 3.27
CA PHE A 58 2.77 -0.80 2.08
C PHE A 58 3.60 0.11 1.16
N SER A 59 4.27 1.10 1.74
CA SER A 59 5.15 2.03 1.00
C SER A 59 6.29 1.27 0.32
N ASP A 60 6.92 0.35 1.03
CA ASP A 60 7.99 -0.50 0.50
C ASP A 60 7.46 -1.41 -0.61
N ALA A 61 6.26 -1.97 -0.46
CA ALA A 61 5.64 -2.80 -1.49
C ALA A 61 5.34 -2.02 -2.78
N VAL A 62 4.89 -0.77 -2.68
CA VAL A 62 4.63 0.10 -3.83
C VAL A 62 5.95 0.51 -4.51
N LYS A 63 6.98 0.84 -3.72
CA LYS A 63 8.32 1.19 -4.24
C LYS A 63 9.05 -0.03 -4.84
N SER A 64 8.81 -1.22 -4.29
CA SER A 64 9.42 -2.47 -4.74
C SER A 64 8.74 -3.00 -6.00
N LYS A 65 9.39 -2.79 -7.15
CA LYS A 65 8.94 -3.28 -8.48
C LYS A 65 8.78 -4.80 -8.61
N ARG A 66 9.05 -5.57 -7.55
CA ARG A 66 9.04 -7.05 -7.55
C ARG A 66 7.64 -7.63 -7.76
N SER A 67 6.57 -6.93 -7.34
CA SER A 67 5.18 -7.43 -7.48
C SER A 67 4.62 -7.32 -8.91
N ILE A 68 5.12 -6.37 -9.70
CA ILE A 68 4.59 -6.04 -11.05
C ILE A 68 5.07 -7.05 -12.11
N LYS A 69 6.15 -7.79 -11.81
CA LYS A 69 6.73 -8.82 -12.69
C LYS A 69 6.32 -10.27 -12.36
N ALA A 70 5.63 -10.50 -11.24
CA ALA A 70 5.44 -11.84 -10.67
C ALA A 70 4.09 -12.51 -10.99
N ARG A 71 3.41 -12.10 -12.06
CA ARG A 71 2.15 -12.72 -12.50
C ARG A 71 2.14 -12.95 -14.01
#